data_AF-A0A4P5VVY2-F1
#
_entry.id   AF-A0A4P5VVY2-F1
#
_cell.length_a   1.000
_cell.length_b   1.000
_cell.length_c   1.000
_cell.angle_alpha   90.00
_cell.angle_beta   90.00
_cell.angle_gamma   90.00
#
_symmetry.space_group_name_H-M   'P 1'
#
loop_
_entity.id
_entity.type
_entity.pdbx_description
1 polymer ?
#
loop_
_entity_poly.entity_id
_entity_poly.type
_entity_poly.pdbx_seq_one_letter_code
_entity_poly.pdbx_strand_id
1 'polypeptide(L)'
;MQSLQRSKRPAPASTPATRQVTAPLGSDELVTLVAVSLRVGTASVRTAALTTALDAAFTGTTPGPRIVLLPGWTAGWPLSDSVVVDVCRRHSAAVRFERAQVGTGFWTSYDANGDTNGRRIHQWITDSGQADRQPDRVRDILRRSAPGGEGTIHLAGVDVGLLCCGENNILRCEQSHENRVSVRHDPQASLFDHVAVVLNGAHTRMGNWGKLTKRFEYLSRGRRLALFITNNLARAAGQPGTSWRGAVRAYFNGALLADGGGVLGAQRDVDVRVVADDAHDQACALVVRAKGSLLKAR
;
A
#
# COMPACT_ATOMS: atom_id res chain seq x y z
N MET A 1 19.13 29.34 42.56
CA MET A 1 18.88 29.14 41.11
C MET A 1 17.59 28.34 40.96
N GLN A 2 16.46 29.01 40.71
CA GLN A 2 15.15 28.36 40.55
C GLN A 2 14.98 27.92 39.08
N SER A 3 14.69 26.64 38.91
CA SER A 3 14.44 25.99 37.62
C SER A 3 13.05 26.36 37.09
N LEU A 4 13.00 27.11 35.98
CA LEU A 4 11.78 27.45 35.26
C LEU A 4 11.25 26.21 34.51
N GLN A 5 10.22 25.59 35.07
CA GLN A 5 9.42 24.57 34.38
C GLN A 5 8.63 25.23 33.23
N ARG A 6 9.07 25.02 31.99
CA ARG A 6 8.30 25.40 30.80
C ARG A 6 7.11 24.45 30.63
N SER A 7 5.93 24.95 30.96
CA SER A 7 4.63 24.36 30.62
C SER A 7 4.55 24.07 29.11
N LYS A 8 4.49 22.79 28.75
CA LYS A 8 4.21 22.33 27.37
C LYS A 8 2.77 22.71 27.02
N ARG A 9 2.59 23.68 26.12
CA ARG A 9 1.28 23.96 25.52
C ARG A 9 0.80 22.71 24.78
N PRO A 10 -0.47 22.28 24.95
CA PRO A 10 -1.03 21.20 24.15
C PRO A 10 -1.02 21.59 22.67
N ALA A 11 -0.70 20.63 21.82
CA ALA A 11 -0.78 20.82 20.38
C ALA A 11 -2.24 21.15 19.98
N PRO A 12 -2.46 22.08 19.03
CA PRO A 12 -3.80 22.41 18.58
C PRO A 12 -4.51 21.18 18.03
N ALA A 13 -5.78 21.01 18.38
CA ALA A 13 -6.64 19.96 17.85
C ALA A 13 -6.70 20.08 16.32
N SER A 14 -6.40 18.99 15.61
CA SER A 14 -6.49 18.96 14.16
C SER A 14 -7.95 19.09 13.72
N THR A 15 -8.23 20.08 12.87
CA THR A 15 -9.53 20.25 12.21
C THR A 15 -9.94 18.94 11.50
N PRO A 16 -11.17 18.44 11.70
CA PRO A 16 -11.62 17.22 11.03
C PRO A 16 -11.56 17.41 9.52
N ALA A 17 -10.85 16.51 8.84
CA ALA A 17 -10.73 16.54 7.39
C ALA A 17 -12.12 16.41 6.76
N THR A 18 -12.48 17.37 5.91
CA THR A 18 -13.72 17.33 5.13
C THR A 18 -13.69 16.07 4.25
N ARG A 19 -14.61 15.14 4.50
CA ARG A 19 -14.73 13.91 3.70
C ARG A 19 -15.16 14.33 2.30
N GLN A 20 -14.28 14.15 1.31
CA GLN A 20 -14.67 14.33 -0.09
C GLN A 20 -15.83 13.38 -0.40
N VAL A 21 -16.96 13.94 -0.81
CA VAL A 21 -18.17 13.17 -1.13
C VAL A 21 -18.04 12.69 -2.57
N THR A 22 -17.37 11.55 -2.76
CA THR A 22 -17.47 10.80 -4.02
C THR A 22 -18.79 10.05 -4.07
N ALA A 23 -19.39 9.96 -5.26
CA ALA A 23 -20.57 9.15 -5.47
C ALA A 23 -20.31 7.69 -5.03
N PRO A 24 -21.30 6.98 -4.47
CA PRO A 24 -21.14 5.57 -4.12
C PRO A 24 -20.81 4.73 -5.35
N LEU A 25 -19.87 3.78 -5.21
CA LEU A 25 -19.53 2.86 -6.29
C LEU A 25 -20.77 2.08 -6.77
N GLY A 26 -20.96 1.99 -8.08
CA GLY A 26 -21.92 1.06 -8.67
C GLY A 26 -21.55 -0.40 -8.37
N SER A 27 -22.53 -1.29 -8.26
CA SER A 27 -22.23 -2.71 -7.98
C SER A 27 -21.49 -3.39 -9.14
N ASP A 28 -21.83 -3.07 -10.39
CA ASP A 28 -21.17 -3.60 -11.59
C ASP A 28 -20.09 -2.66 -12.16
N GLU A 29 -19.85 -1.52 -11.52
CA GLU A 29 -18.80 -0.59 -11.91
C GLU A 29 -17.43 -1.25 -11.73
N LEU A 30 -16.59 -1.23 -12.75
CA LEU A 30 -15.23 -1.79 -12.67
C LEU A 30 -14.26 -0.75 -12.15
N VAL A 31 -13.63 -1.05 -11.01
CA VAL A 31 -12.54 -0.25 -10.46
C VAL A 31 -11.21 -0.85 -10.89
N THR A 32 -10.28 0.01 -11.30
CA THR A 32 -8.92 -0.39 -11.68
C THR A 32 -7.92 0.08 -10.62
N LEU A 33 -7.28 -0.88 -9.95
CA LEU A 33 -6.19 -0.67 -9.01
C LEU A 33 -4.86 -0.95 -9.74
N VAL A 34 -3.90 -0.03 -9.64
CA VAL A 34 -2.58 -0.19 -10.23
C VAL A 34 -1.51 -0.04 -9.16
N ALA A 35 -0.86 -1.15 -8.82
CA ALA A 35 0.26 -1.19 -7.89
C ALA A 35 1.57 -1.13 -8.67
N VAL A 36 2.35 -0.04 -8.55
CA VAL A 36 3.55 0.19 -9.37
C VAL A 36 4.80 0.11 -8.52
N SER A 37 5.77 -0.70 -8.94
CA SER A 37 7.16 -0.64 -8.47
C SER A 37 8.04 -0.01 -9.55
N LEU A 38 8.94 0.87 -9.12
CA LEU A 38 9.85 1.57 -10.01
C LEU A 38 11.30 1.27 -9.62
N ARG A 39 12.14 1.09 -10.62
CA ARG A 39 13.57 0.92 -10.43
C ARG A 39 14.18 2.25 -9.98
N VAL A 40 15.21 2.17 -9.14
CA VAL A 40 15.97 3.36 -8.73
C VAL A 40 16.69 3.95 -9.94
N GLY A 41 16.59 5.27 -10.09
CA GLY A 41 17.20 6.01 -11.18
C GLY A 41 17.12 7.52 -10.93
N THR A 42 17.51 8.32 -11.93
CA THR A 42 17.33 9.77 -11.87
C THR A 42 15.84 10.13 -11.76
N ALA A 43 15.52 11.38 -11.40
CA ALA A 43 14.13 11.84 -11.39
C ALA A 43 13.48 11.69 -12.77
N SER A 44 14.17 12.07 -13.85
CA SER A 44 13.66 11.97 -15.22
C SER A 44 13.35 10.54 -15.65
N VAL A 45 14.28 9.60 -15.38
CA VAL A 45 14.07 8.17 -15.69
C VAL A 45 12.86 7.63 -14.94
N ARG A 46 12.71 7.96 -13.65
CA ARG A 46 11.57 7.50 -12.85
C ARG A 46 10.24 8.12 -13.30
N THR A 47 10.23 9.38 -13.72
CA THR A 47 9.04 10.03 -14.30
C THR A 47 8.61 9.34 -15.59
N ALA A 48 9.56 9.07 -16.48
CA ALA A 48 9.30 8.36 -17.73
C ALA A 48 8.79 6.94 -17.45
N ALA A 49 9.45 6.20 -16.55
CA ALA A 49 9.07 4.85 -16.17
C ALA A 49 7.66 4.79 -15.55
N LEU A 50 7.31 5.72 -14.65
CA LEU A 50 5.95 5.83 -14.10
C LEU A 50 4.93 6.14 -15.20
N THR A 51 5.24 7.08 -16.10
CA THR A 51 4.37 7.46 -17.21
C THR A 51 4.10 6.26 -18.11
N THR A 52 5.14 5.60 -18.62
CA THR A 52 5.03 4.41 -19.48
C THR A 52 4.23 3.29 -18.80
N ALA A 53 4.49 3.04 -17.52
CA ALA A 53 3.76 2.01 -16.77
C ALA A 53 2.26 2.32 -16.67
N LEU A 54 1.89 3.58 -16.42
CA LEU A 54 0.50 3.99 -16.29
C LEU A 54 -0.21 4.10 -17.65
N ASP A 55 0.47 4.57 -18.69
CA ASP A 55 -0.02 4.53 -20.07
C ASP A 55 -0.38 3.08 -20.44
N ALA A 56 0.54 2.14 -20.24
CA ALA A 56 0.29 0.73 -20.53
C ALA A 56 -0.74 0.09 -19.57
N ALA A 57 -0.81 0.52 -18.30
CA ALA A 57 -1.78 0.03 -17.31
C ALA A 57 -3.22 0.51 -17.59
N PHE A 58 -3.40 1.66 -18.24
CA PHE A 58 -4.72 2.22 -18.53
C PHE A 58 -5.12 2.16 -20.01
N THR A 59 -4.19 1.80 -20.91
CA THR A 59 -4.50 1.54 -22.33
C THR A 59 -5.58 0.46 -22.46
N GLY A 60 -6.64 0.76 -23.22
CA GLY A 60 -7.76 -0.16 -23.46
C GLY A 60 -8.65 -0.43 -22.24
N THR A 61 -8.44 0.27 -21.12
CA THR A 61 -9.31 0.12 -19.94
C THR A 61 -10.61 0.89 -20.10
N THR A 62 -11.72 0.25 -19.72
CA THR A 62 -13.03 0.90 -19.65
C THR A 62 -12.97 2.11 -18.69
N PRO A 63 -13.67 3.21 -18.99
CA PRO A 63 -13.84 4.30 -18.04
C PRO A 63 -14.39 3.80 -16.71
N GLY A 64 -13.88 4.35 -15.61
CA GLY A 64 -14.27 3.97 -14.25
C GLY A 64 -13.26 4.49 -13.22
N PRO A 65 -13.49 4.21 -11.93
CA PRO A 65 -12.61 4.65 -10.86
C PRO A 65 -11.24 4.01 -10.99
N ARG A 66 -10.19 4.83 -10.86
CA ARG A 66 -8.79 4.43 -11.00
C ARG A 66 -8.01 4.82 -9.76
N ILE A 67 -7.25 3.87 -9.23
CA ILE A 67 -6.43 4.06 -8.03
C ILE A 67 -5.01 3.59 -8.34
N VAL A 68 -4.03 4.46 -8.18
CA VAL A 68 -2.61 4.15 -8.28
C VAL A 68 -2.01 4.04 -6.87
N LEU A 69 -1.34 2.95 -6.60
CA LEU A 69 -0.66 2.68 -5.34
C LEU A 69 0.83 2.58 -5.62
N LEU A 70 1.61 3.48 -5.03
CA LEU A 70 3.06 3.50 -5.10
C LEU A 70 3.66 3.06 -3.76
N PRO A 71 4.90 2.56 -3.74
CA PRO A 71 5.53 2.04 -2.54
C PRO A 71 6.05 3.15 -1.63
N GLY A 72 6.73 2.71 -0.57
CA GLY A 72 7.36 3.58 0.39
C GLY A 72 8.57 4.35 -0.15
N TRP A 73 8.98 5.36 0.60
CA TRP A 73 10.16 6.19 0.35
C TRP A 73 11.46 5.44 0.67
N THR A 74 12.20 4.97 -0.35
CA THR A 74 13.58 4.47 -0.19
C THR A 74 14.60 5.59 -0.45
N ALA A 75 15.83 5.50 0.06
CA ALA A 75 16.92 6.37 -0.40
C ALA A 75 17.06 6.30 -1.95
N GLY A 76 17.01 7.45 -2.64
CA GLY A 76 16.96 7.52 -4.11
C GLY A 76 15.53 7.58 -4.70
N TRP A 77 14.50 7.35 -3.89
CA TRP A 77 13.14 7.85 -4.07
C TRP A 77 13.09 9.21 -3.36
N PRO A 78 12.78 10.34 -4.00
CA PRO A 78 11.39 10.62 -4.30
C PRO A 78 11.22 11.22 -5.70
N LEU A 79 10.14 10.83 -6.39
CA LEU A 79 9.52 11.78 -7.33
C LEU A 79 8.86 12.86 -6.48
N SER A 80 8.91 14.13 -6.93
CA SER A 80 8.16 15.17 -6.25
C SER A 80 6.66 14.87 -6.31
N ASP A 81 5.90 15.37 -5.34
CA ASP A 81 4.45 15.20 -5.33
C ASP A 81 3.83 15.69 -6.64
N SER A 82 4.29 16.85 -7.14
CA SER A 82 3.80 17.43 -8.39
C SER A 82 3.93 16.44 -9.56
N VAL A 83 5.08 15.78 -9.70
CA VAL A 83 5.29 14.80 -10.77
C VAL A 83 4.35 13.61 -10.63
N VAL A 84 4.25 13.04 -9.42
CA VAL A 84 3.36 11.88 -9.18
C VAL A 84 1.90 12.24 -9.47
N VAL A 85 1.45 13.38 -8.95
CA VAL A 85 0.09 13.89 -9.11
C VAL A 85 -0.21 14.20 -10.57
N ASP A 86 0.68 14.90 -11.27
CA ASP A 86 0.50 15.23 -12.69
C ASP A 86 0.42 13.98 -13.56
N VAL A 87 1.27 12.99 -13.29
CA VAL A 87 1.20 11.71 -14.02
C VAL A 87 -0.14 11.01 -13.76
N CYS A 88 -0.58 10.89 -12.50
CA CYS A 88 -1.83 10.18 -12.19
C CYS A 88 -3.08 10.92 -12.68
N ARG A 89 -3.06 12.26 -12.65
CA ARG A 89 -4.16 13.12 -13.12
C ARG A 89 -4.40 12.97 -14.63
N ARG A 90 -3.35 12.77 -15.44
CA ARG A 90 -3.50 12.45 -16.88
C ARG A 90 -4.34 11.20 -17.15
N HIS A 91 -4.44 10.31 -16.16
CA HIS A 91 -5.25 9.10 -16.23
C HIS A 91 -6.53 9.16 -15.39
N SER A 92 -6.88 10.32 -14.83
CA SER A 92 -8.00 10.49 -13.89
C SER A 92 -7.93 9.50 -12.73
N ALA A 93 -6.73 9.25 -12.20
CA ALA A 93 -6.50 8.29 -11.14
C ALA A 93 -6.19 8.97 -9.80
N ALA A 94 -6.86 8.53 -8.74
CA ALA A 94 -6.44 8.84 -7.38
C ALA A 94 -5.13 8.11 -7.07
N VAL A 95 -4.29 8.68 -6.21
CA VAL A 95 -2.96 8.11 -5.92
C VAL A 95 -2.62 8.10 -4.44
N ARG A 96 -1.93 7.04 -4.01
CA ARG A 96 -1.33 6.91 -2.67
C ARG A 96 0.16 6.62 -2.78
N PHE A 97 0.97 7.34 -2.01
CA PHE A 97 2.41 7.12 -1.94
C PHE A 97 3.02 7.65 -0.64
N GLU A 98 4.23 7.22 -0.31
CA GLU A 98 5.01 7.76 0.79
C GLU A 98 5.85 8.97 0.34
N ARG A 99 5.74 10.06 1.10
CA ARG A 99 6.53 11.28 0.96
C ARG A 99 7.73 11.24 1.89
N ALA A 100 8.86 11.72 1.37
CA ALA A 100 10.03 11.99 2.18
C ALA A 100 9.81 13.25 3.03
N GLN A 101 10.19 13.18 4.29
CA GLN A 101 10.35 14.33 5.18
C GLN A 101 11.71 14.21 5.88
N VAL A 102 12.32 15.33 6.27
CA VAL A 102 13.60 15.28 6.98
C VAL A 102 13.44 14.42 8.25
N GLY A 103 14.20 13.31 8.30
CA GLY A 103 14.20 12.37 9.41
C GLY A 103 13.05 11.35 9.46
N THR A 104 12.08 11.40 8.53
CA THR A 104 10.94 10.46 8.53
C THR A 104 10.21 10.37 7.17
N GLY A 105 9.35 9.38 7.00
CA GLY A 105 8.41 9.29 5.89
C GLY A 105 6.98 9.46 6.38
N PHE A 106 6.08 9.88 5.50
CA PHE A 106 4.65 9.76 5.75
C PHE A 106 3.90 9.45 4.47
N TRP A 107 2.86 8.64 4.61
CA TRP A 107 1.99 8.30 3.52
C TRP A 107 0.92 9.36 3.34
N THR A 108 0.74 9.83 2.10
CA THR A 108 -0.28 10.81 1.69
C THR A 108 -1.08 10.32 0.48
N SER A 109 -2.25 10.93 0.28
CA SER A 109 -3.16 10.63 -0.82
C SER A 109 -3.56 11.88 -1.57
N TYR A 110 -3.83 11.70 -2.85
CA TYR A 110 -4.45 12.69 -3.73
C TYR A 110 -5.60 12.03 -4.50
N ASP A 111 -6.67 12.76 -4.76
CA ASP A 111 -7.74 12.32 -5.64
C ASP A 111 -7.36 12.45 -7.12
N ALA A 112 -8.31 12.16 -8.02
CA ALA A 112 -8.09 12.23 -9.47
C ALA A 112 -7.87 13.65 -10.00
N ASN A 113 -8.25 14.69 -9.24
CA ASN A 113 -8.03 16.10 -9.59
C ASN A 113 -6.69 16.61 -9.07
N GLY A 114 -6.05 15.86 -8.17
CA GLY A 114 -4.80 16.24 -7.51
C GLY A 114 -5.02 16.96 -6.17
N ASP A 115 -6.22 16.88 -5.60
CA ASP A 115 -6.51 17.44 -4.28
C ASP A 115 -6.16 16.45 -3.18
N THR A 116 -5.59 16.94 -2.08
CA THR A 116 -5.27 16.12 -0.91
C THR A 116 -6.20 16.43 0.26
N ASN A 117 -6.55 15.41 1.03
CA ASN A 117 -7.22 15.60 2.31
C ASN A 117 -6.26 16.03 3.44
N GLY A 118 -4.98 16.23 3.14
CA GLY A 118 -3.95 16.65 4.10
C GLY A 118 -3.53 15.58 5.11
N ARG A 119 -4.10 14.38 5.05
CA ARG A 119 -3.83 13.31 6.02
C ARG A 119 -2.43 12.74 5.85
N ARG A 120 -1.67 12.74 6.95
CA ARG A 120 -0.34 12.14 7.03
C ARG A 120 -0.40 10.90 7.90
N ILE A 121 0.06 9.77 7.38
CA ILE A 121 0.12 8.51 8.13
C ILE A 121 1.57 8.10 8.27
N HIS A 122 2.02 7.95 9.52
CA HIS A 122 3.38 7.58 9.86
C HIS A 122 3.46 6.11 10.27
N GLN A 123 4.59 5.48 9.97
CA GLN A 123 4.93 4.17 10.48
C GLN A 123 5.19 4.23 12.00
N TRP A 124 4.64 3.28 12.75
CA TRP A 124 4.88 3.18 14.20
C TRP A 124 5.80 2.05 14.62
N ILE A 125 5.91 1.00 13.81
CA ILE A 125 6.74 -0.17 14.11
C ILE A 125 7.52 -0.57 12.86
N THR A 126 8.81 -0.85 13.02
CA THR A 126 9.71 -1.26 11.93
C THR A 126 9.91 -2.76 11.83
N ASP A 127 9.91 -3.47 12.96
CA ASP A 127 10.28 -4.87 13.00
C ASP A 127 9.52 -5.66 14.07
N SER A 128 9.68 -6.98 14.03
CA SER A 128 9.03 -7.90 14.97
C SER A 128 9.48 -7.72 16.42
N GLY A 129 10.75 -7.34 16.67
CA GLY A 129 11.26 -7.14 18.02
C GLY A 129 10.65 -5.90 18.68
N GLN A 130 10.45 -4.83 17.92
CA GLN A 130 9.67 -3.67 18.38
C GLN A 130 8.22 -4.05 18.66
N ALA A 131 7.57 -4.80 17.75
CA ALA A 131 6.20 -5.27 17.97
C ALA A 131 6.06 -6.10 19.25
N ASP A 132 7.05 -6.94 19.57
CA ASP A 132 7.07 -7.74 20.80
C ASP A 132 7.27 -6.89 22.05
N ARG A 133 8.15 -5.89 22.02
CA ARG A 133 8.45 -5.02 23.17
C ARG A 133 7.44 -3.89 23.38
N GLN A 134 6.58 -3.61 22.42
CA GLN A 134 5.67 -2.45 22.44
C GLN A 134 4.20 -2.84 22.20
N PRO A 135 3.58 -3.56 23.15
CA PRO A 135 2.17 -3.97 23.02
C PRO A 135 1.22 -2.80 22.83
N ASP A 136 1.51 -1.64 23.43
CA ASP A 136 0.71 -0.41 23.25
C ASP A 136 0.69 0.07 21.80
N ARG A 137 1.85 0.02 21.12
CA ARG A 137 1.92 0.37 19.70
C ARG A 137 1.15 -0.61 18.83
N VAL A 138 1.16 -1.90 19.18
CA VAL A 138 0.33 -2.90 18.48
C VAL A 138 -1.15 -2.60 18.66
N ARG A 139 -1.60 -2.28 19.89
CA ARG A 139 -2.98 -1.84 20.17
C ARG A 139 -3.35 -0.56 19.43
N ASP A 140 -2.43 0.39 19.32
CA ASP A 140 -2.66 1.60 18.54
C ASP A 140 -2.86 1.29 17.04
N ILE A 141 -2.05 0.40 16.46
CA ILE A 141 -2.21 0.00 15.04
C ILE A 141 -3.55 -0.73 14.84
N LEU A 142 -3.98 -1.56 15.78
CA LEU A 142 -5.30 -2.19 15.75
C LEU A 142 -6.42 -1.14 15.75
N ARG A 143 -6.35 -0.13 16.63
CA ARG A 143 -7.31 0.99 16.63
C ARG A 143 -7.33 1.75 15.32
N ARG A 144 -6.16 1.98 14.71
CA ARG A 144 -6.07 2.59 13.36
C ARG A 144 -6.66 1.70 12.27
N SER A 145 -6.67 0.39 12.46
CA SER A 145 -7.14 -0.59 11.47
C SER A 145 -8.62 -0.94 11.64
N ALA A 146 -9.29 -0.38 12.64
CA ALA A 146 -10.73 -0.53 12.87
C ALA A 146 -11.55 0.41 11.95
N PRO A 147 -12.88 0.20 11.82
CA PRO A 147 -13.75 1.10 11.06
C PRO A 147 -13.60 2.56 11.52
N GLY A 148 -13.39 3.47 10.55
CA GLY A 148 -13.15 4.90 10.82
C GLY A 148 -11.75 5.22 11.38
N GLY A 149 -10.92 4.21 11.65
CA GLY A 149 -9.55 4.37 12.14
C GLY A 149 -8.61 4.99 11.10
N GLU A 150 -7.46 5.49 11.57
CA GLU A 150 -6.59 6.27 10.68
C GLU A 150 -5.84 5.48 9.62
N GLY A 151 -5.76 4.16 9.78
CA GLY A 151 -5.20 3.25 8.80
C GLY A 151 -6.10 3.02 7.60
N THR A 152 -7.36 3.49 7.60
CA THR A 152 -8.25 3.43 6.43
C THR A 152 -8.29 4.76 5.69
N ILE A 153 -8.21 4.70 4.37
CA ILE A 153 -8.26 5.87 3.49
C ILE A 153 -9.28 5.61 2.39
N HIS A 154 -10.06 6.64 2.08
CA HIS A 154 -11.00 6.60 0.97
C HIS A 154 -10.32 7.11 -0.31
N LEU A 155 -10.29 6.29 -1.37
CA LEU A 155 -9.72 6.63 -2.68
C LEU A 155 -10.71 6.23 -3.76
N ALA A 156 -11.18 7.20 -4.55
CA ALA A 156 -12.07 6.96 -5.69
C ALA A 156 -13.25 6.02 -5.36
N GLY A 157 -13.92 6.25 -4.22
CA GLY A 157 -15.06 5.43 -3.79
C GLY A 157 -14.70 4.15 -3.01
N VAL A 158 -13.41 3.79 -2.90
CA VAL A 158 -12.94 2.55 -2.24
C VAL A 158 -12.26 2.86 -0.90
N ASP A 159 -12.60 2.10 0.13
CA ASP A 159 -11.86 2.09 1.39
C ASP A 159 -10.65 1.16 1.31
N VAL A 160 -9.46 1.73 1.52
CA VAL A 160 -8.17 1.04 1.48
C VAL A 160 -7.53 1.07 2.86
N GLY A 161 -7.31 -0.11 3.45
CA GLY A 161 -6.49 -0.27 4.66
C GLY A 161 -5.00 -0.16 4.35
N LEU A 162 -4.23 0.48 5.21
CA LEU A 162 -2.80 0.71 5.02
C LEU A 162 -1.99 0.18 6.22
N LEU A 163 -1.01 -0.68 5.92
CA LEU A 163 0.11 -0.98 6.81
C LEU A 163 1.37 -0.31 6.25
N CYS A 164 1.99 0.57 7.02
CA CYS A 164 3.20 1.27 6.60
C CYS A 164 4.44 0.38 6.82
N CYS A 165 5.05 -0.09 5.73
CA CYS A 165 6.32 -0.82 5.75
C CYS A 165 6.32 -1.99 6.76
N GLY A 166 7.09 -1.85 7.83
CA GLY A 166 7.25 -2.84 8.89
C GLY A 166 6.04 -3.04 9.81
N GLU A 167 4.97 -2.25 9.69
CA GLU A 167 3.76 -2.42 10.52
C GLU A 167 3.11 -3.79 10.34
N ASN A 168 3.32 -4.48 9.22
CA ASN A 168 2.86 -5.87 9.06
C ASN A 168 3.49 -6.85 10.08
N ASN A 169 4.55 -6.45 10.79
CA ASN A 169 5.19 -7.26 11.82
C ASN A 169 4.35 -7.41 13.09
N ILE A 170 3.25 -6.66 13.23
CA ILE A 170 2.24 -6.97 14.26
C ILE A 170 1.58 -8.33 14.04
N LEU A 171 1.69 -8.89 12.83
CA LEU A 171 1.29 -10.26 12.55
C LEU A 171 2.44 -11.22 12.86
N ARG A 172 2.19 -12.23 13.69
CA ARG A 172 3.14 -13.32 13.95
C ARG A 172 2.72 -14.55 13.14
N CYS A 173 3.71 -15.29 12.63
CA CYS A 173 3.50 -16.62 12.05
C CYS A 173 3.92 -17.64 13.10
N GLU A 174 2.95 -18.38 13.63
CA GLU A 174 3.18 -19.41 14.65
C GLU A 174 3.65 -20.69 13.96
N GLN A 175 4.97 -20.90 13.94
CA GLN A 175 5.59 -22.04 13.24
C GLN A 175 5.09 -23.40 13.75
N SER A 176 4.77 -23.50 15.05
CA SER A 176 4.21 -24.69 15.69
C SER A 176 2.79 -25.06 15.21
N HIS A 177 2.13 -24.19 14.44
CA HIS A 177 0.76 -24.38 13.96
C HIS A 177 0.67 -24.11 12.45
N GLU A 178 1.50 -24.78 11.66
CA GLU A 178 1.51 -24.64 10.18
C GLU A 178 1.70 -23.19 9.69
N ASN A 179 2.42 -22.38 10.48
CA ASN A 179 2.56 -20.93 10.26
C ASN A 179 1.24 -20.16 10.31
N ARG A 180 0.30 -20.59 11.18
CA ARG A 180 -0.91 -19.83 11.48
C ARG A 180 -0.55 -18.38 11.80
N VAL A 181 -1.25 -17.46 11.16
CA VAL A 181 -1.06 -16.03 11.37
C VAL A 181 -2.05 -15.54 12.43
N SER A 182 -1.55 -14.78 13.39
CA SER A 182 -2.33 -14.10 14.42
C SER A 182 -1.74 -12.71 14.70
N VAL A 183 -2.54 -11.83 15.31
CA VAL A 183 -2.06 -10.53 15.79
C VAL A 183 -1.29 -10.74 17.09
N ARG A 184 -0.10 -10.13 17.19
CA ARG A 184 0.72 -10.13 18.41
C ARG A 184 -0.05 -9.50 19.56
N HIS A 185 0.05 -10.10 20.74
CA HIS A 185 -0.60 -9.64 21.97
C HIS A 185 -2.13 -9.66 21.98
N ASP A 186 -2.78 -10.00 20.87
CA ASP A 186 -4.22 -10.23 20.79
C ASP A 186 -4.55 -11.22 19.65
N PRO A 187 -4.42 -12.55 19.89
CA PRO A 187 -4.61 -13.54 18.84
C PRO A 187 -6.04 -13.62 18.28
N GLN A 188 -7.02 -12.99 18.93
CA GLN A 188 -8.42 -12.95 18.48
C GLN A 188 -8.73 -11.72 17.64
N ALA A 189 -7.87 -10.69 17.69
CA ALA A 189 -8.06 -9.50 16.89
C ALA A 189 -7.83 -9.74 15.39
N SER A 190 -8.56 -8.97 14.60
CA SER A 190 -8.46 -8.91 13.15
C SER A 190 -8.02 -7.52 12.69
N LEU A 191 -7.55 -7.44 11.44
CA LEU A 191 -7.12 -6.19 10.83
C LEU A 191 -7.98 -5.91 9.60
N PHE A 192 -8.55 -4.69 9.57
CA PHE A 192 -9.26 -4.15 8.42
C PHE A 192 -10.45 -4.99 7.93
N ASP A 193 -11.23 -5.58 8.85
CA ASP A 193 -12.40 -6.41 8.49
C ASP A 193 -13.46 -5.70 7.65
N HIS A 194 -13.52 -4.38 7.75
CA HIS A 194 -14.44 -3.53 6.99
C HIS A 194 -13.95 -3.13 5.60
N VAL A 195 -12.67 -3.35 5.25
CA VAL A 195 -12.13 -2.91 3.95
C VAL A 195 -12.02 -4.06 2.95
N ALA A 196 -12.17 -3.73 1.67
CA ALA A 196 -12.00 -4.68 0.57
C ALA A 196 -10.57 -4.71 0.01
N VAL A 197 -9.75 -3.69 0.29
CA VAL A 197 -8.36 -3.58 -0.18
C VAL A 197 -7.45 -3.26 0.99
N VAL A 198 -6.39 -4.05 1.18
CA VAL A 198 -5.29 -3.75 2.10
C VAL A 198 -4.03 -3.52 1.29
N LEU A 199 -3.37 -2.40 1.52
CA LEU A 199 -2.05 -2.08 0.99
C LEU A 199 -1.00 -2.23 2.09
N ASN A 200 0.08 -2.94 1.80
CA ASN A 200 1.33 -2.79 2.52
C ASN A 200 2.42 -2.28 1.56
N GLY A 201 2.64 -0.98 1.58
CA GLY A 201 3.74 -0.36 0.87
C GLY A 201 4.99 -0.33 1.76
N ALA A 202 6.13 -0.74 1.22
CA ALA A 202 7.40 -0.81 1.94
C ALA A 202 8.49 0.03 1.27
N HIS A 203 9.43 0.50 2.10
CA HIS A 203 10.59 1.26 1.69
C HIS A 203 11.94 0.58 1.99
N THR A 204 11.91 -0.70 2.36
CA THR A 204 13.12 -1.49 2.56
C THR A 204 13.03 -2.80 1.80
N ARG A 205 14.19 -3.44 1.59
CA ARG A 205 14.21 -4.84 1.19
C ARG A 205 13.46 -5.67 2.24
N MET A 206 12.60 -6.55 1.78
CA MET A 206 11.82 -7.42 2.65
C MET A 206 12.69 -8.52 3.27
N GLY A 207 12.34 -8.90 4.49
CA GLY A 207 12.90 -10.05 5.20
C GLY A 207 12.39 -11.38 4.64
N ASN A 208 12.11 -12.34 5.52
CA ASN A 208 11.72 -13.70 5.13
C ASN A 208 10.39 -13.74 4.34
N TRP A 209 10.47 -14.05 3.04
CA TRP A 209 9.32 -14.12 2.13
C TRP A 209 8.29 -15.19 2.49
N GLY A 210 8.70 -16.31 3.10
CA GLY A 210 7.76 -17.33 3.57
C GLY A 210 6.81 -16.77 4.63
N LYS A 211 7.36 -16.02 5.61
CA LYS A 211 6.55 -15.35 6.65
C LYS A 211 5.63 -14.28 6.04
N LEU A 212 6.14 -13.48 5.12
CA LEU A 212 5.35 -12.43 4.47
C LEU A 212 4.22 -12.99 3.62
N THR A 213 4.48 -14.06 2.88
CA THR A 213 3.46 -14.76 2.10
C THR A 213 2.30 -15.17 3.00
N LYS A 214 2.56 -15.81 4.15
CA LYS A 214 1.51 -16.16 5.11
C LYS A 214 0.74 -14.96 5.65
N ARG A 215 1.42 -13.83 5.91
CA ARG A 215 0.76 -12.59 6.34
C ARG A 215 -0.17 -12.02 5.25
N PHE A 216 0.22 -12.07 3.99
CA PHE A 216 -0.63 -11.58 2.89
C PHE A 216 -1.77 -12.55 2.53
N GLU A 217 -1.54 -13.86 2.65
CA GLU A 217 -2.62 -14.85 2.64
C GLU A 217 -3.64 -14.51 3.73
N TYR A 218 -3.20 -14.22 4.96
CA TYR A 218 -4.07 -13.80 6.07
C TYR A 218 -4.83 -12.50 5.76
N LEU A 219 -4.13 -11.44 5.33
CA LEU A 219 -4.72 -10.12 5.06
C LEU A 219 -5.72 -10.12 3.89
N SER A 220 -5.63 -11.09 2.98
CA SER A 220 -6.54 -11.22 1.82
C SER A 220 -7.76 -12.11 2.08
N ARG A 221 -7.90 -12.72 3.26
CA ARG A 221 -9.03 -13.61 3.59
C ARG A 221 -10.37 -12.89 3.49
N GLY A 222 -11.43 -13.68 3.28
CA GLY A 222 -12.79 -13.17 3.20
C GLY A 222 -13.05 -12.40 1.91
N ARG A 223 -12.46 -12.82 0.77
CA ARG A 223 -12.55 -12.14 -0.53
C ARG A 223 -12.05 -10.68 -0.48
N ARG A 224 -10.92 -10.45 0.21
CA ARG A 224 -10.23 -9.16 0.25
C ARG A 224 -9.04 -9.17 -0.71
N LEU A 225 -8.75 -8.03 -1.33
CA LEU A 225 -7.48 -7.82 -2.03
C LEU A 225 -6.41 -7.38 -1.05
N ALA A 226 -5.27 -8.06 -1.04
CA ALA A 226 -4.07 -7.59 -0.35
C ALA A 226 -2.96 -7.32 -1.36
N LEU A 227 -2.48 -6.08 -1.39
CA LEU A 227 -1.46 -5.61 -2.30
C LEU A 227 -0.19 -5.31 -1.51
N PHE A 228 0.93 -5.84 -1.99
CA PHE A 228 2.25 -5.53 -1.49
C PHE A 228 3.04 -4.80 -2.57
N ILE A 229 3.73 -3.72 -2.19
CA ILE A 229 4.51 -2.91 -3.12
C ILE A 229 5.79 -2.42 -2.43
N THR A 230 6.94 -2.58 -3.05
CA THR A 230 8.21 -1.95 -2.66
C THR A 230 8.95 -1.46 -3.90
N ASN A 231 9.81 -0.46 -3.78
CA ASN A 231 10.83 -0.20 -4.80
C ASN A 231 12.03 -1.07 -4.45
N ASN A 232 12.23 -2.18 -5.15
CA ASN A 232 13.27 -3.13 -4.76
C ASN A 232 14.68 -2.54 -5.00
N LEU A 233 15.45 -2.44 -3.92
CA LEU A 233 16.86 -2.00 -3.91
C LEU A 233 17.84 -3.11 -4.28
N ALA A 234 17.40 -4.23 -4.87
CA ALA A 234 18.26 -5.38 -5.19
C ALA A 234 19.21 -5.11 -6.37
N ARG A 235 20.19 -4.25 -6.12
CA ARG A 235 21.57 -4.40 -6.58
C ARG A 235 22.53 -3.99 -5.46
N ALA A 236 22.32 -4.54 -4.26
CA ALA A 236 23.34 -4.58 -3.22
C ALA A 236 23.59 -6.05 -2.86
N ALA A 237 24.78 -6.55 -3.22
CA ALA A 237 25.39 -7.82 -2.86
C ALA A 237 24.72 -9.12 -3.40
N GLY A 238 24.99 -9.46 -4.67
CA GLY A 238 25.35 -10.83 -5.09
C GLY A 238 24.40 -12.01 -4.83
N GLN A 239 23.14 -11.80 -4.44
CA GLN A 239 22.18 -12.89 -4.20
C GLN A 239 21.46 -13.27 -5.51
N PRO A 240 21.74 -14.44 -6.11
CA PRO A 240 21.00 -14.91 -7.28
C PRO A 240 19.52 -15.19 -6.93
N GLY A 241 18.60 -14.87 -7.84
CA GLY A 241 17.21 -15.32 -7.78
C GLY A 241 16.15 -14.35 -7.26
N THR A 242 16.49 -13.14 -6.77
CA THR A 242 15.49 -12.11 -6.47
C THR A 242 15.45 -11.06 -7.59
N SER A 243 14.61 -11.28 -8.60
CA SER A 243 14.35 -10.22 -9.60
C SER A 243 13.68 -9.03 -8.89
N TRP A 244 14.02 -7.82 -9.31
CA TRP A 244 13.38 -6.61 -8.76
C TRP A 244 11.88 -6.58 -9.07
N ARG A 245 11.43 -7.33 -10.08
CA ARG A 245 10.02 -7.51 -10.43
C ARG A 245 9.19 -8.19 -9.32
N GLY A 246 9.79 -9.00 -8.44
CA GLY A 246 9.10 -9.60 -7.27
C GLY A 246 8.65 -8.60 -6.19
N ALA A 247 8.81 -7.29 -6.44
CA ALA A 247 8.52 -6.19 -5.55
C ALA A 247 7.05 -5.77 -5.48
N VAL A 248 6.22 -6.32 -6.36
CA VAL A 248 4.77 -6.11 -6.35
C VAL A 248 4.09 -7.46 -6.30
N ARG A 249 3.10 -7.63 -5.41
CA ARG A 249 2.29 -8.85 -5.30
C ARG A 249 0.84 -8.51 -5.04
N ALA A 250 -0.06 -9.33 -5.58
CA ALA A 250 -1.48 -9.25 -5.35
C ALA A 250 -2.01 -10.59 -4.83
N TYR A 251 -2.72 -10.55 -3.70
CA TYR A 251 -3.39 -11.69 -3.12
C TYR A 251 -4.88 -11.45 -3.08
N PHE A 252 -5.66 -12.50 -3.24
CA PHE A 252 -7.11 -12.48 -3.07
C PHE A 252 -7.60 -13.76 -2.41
N ASN A 253 -8.42 -13.60 -1.39
CA ASN A 253 -9.05 -14.71 -0.67
C ASN A 253 -8.04 -15.78 -0.19
N GLY A 254 -6.86 -15.36 0.27
CA GLY A 254 -5.83 -16.27 0.74
C GLY A 254 -4.94 -16.88 -0.35
N ALA A 255 -5.13 -16.55 -1.63
CA ALA A 255 -4.32 -17.04 -2.74
C ALA A 255 -3.50 -15.92 -3.37
N LEU A 256 -2.26 -16.23 -3.79
CA LEU A 256 -1.44 -15.34 -4.61
C LEU A 256 -2.00 -15.32 -6.04
N LEU A 257 -2.39 -14.15 -6.54
CA LEU A 257 -2.92 -13.98 -7.89
C LEU A 257 -1.84 -13.65 -8.90
N ALA A 258 -0.94 -12.75 -8.53
CA ALA A 258 0.15 -12.31 -9.40
C ALA A 258 1.29 -11.72 -8.58
N ASP A 259 2.47 -11.76 -9.17
CA ASP A 259 3.61 -10.93 -8.80
C ASP A 259 4.18 -10.26 -10.06
N GLY A 260 5.22 -9.44 -9.93
CA GLY A 260 5.78 -8.78 -11.12
C GLY A 260 6.47 -9.73 -12.11
N GLY A 261 6.58 -11.03 -11.81
CA GLY A 261 6.98 -12.06 -12.77
C GLY A 261 5.84 -12.54 -13.66
N GLY A 262 4.58 -12.40 -13.23
CA GLY A 262 3.42 -12.82 -14.01
C GLY A 262 2.16 -13.07 -13.18
N VAL A 263 1.10 -13.44 -13.90
CA VAL A 263 -0.16 -13.92 -13.29
C VAL A 263 0.01 -15.40 -12.92
N LEU A 264 -0.32 -15.73 -11.69
CA LEU A 264 -0.14 -17.06 -11.08
C LEU A 264 -1.47 -17.76 -10.77
N GLY A 265 -2.57 -17.01 -10.70
CA GLY A 265 -3.90 -17.55 -10.46
C GLY A 265 -4.99 -16.67 -11.05
N ALA A 266 -6.07 -17.31 -11.52
CA ALA A 266 -7.28 -16.63 -11.96
C ALA A 266 -8.35 -16.70 -10.87
N GLN A 267 -9.16 -15.64 -10.76
CA GLN A 267 -10.31 -15.60 -9.87
C GLN A 267 -11.48 -14.97 -10.62
N ARG A 268 -12.68 -15.53 -10.45
CA ARG A 268 -13.87 -15.10 -11.21
C ARG A 268 -14.20 -13.62 -11.04
N ASP A 269 -13.93 -13.07 -9.86
CA ASP A 269 -14.33 -11.71 -9.48
C ASP A 269 -13.22 -10.66 -9.66
N VAL A 270 -12.01 -11.10 -10.03
CA VAL A 270 -10.82 -10.26 -10.10
C VAL A 270 -10.02 -10.60 -11.35
N ASP A 271 -9.91 -9.63 -12.24
CA ASP A 271 -8.99 -9.69 -13.38
C ASP A 271 -7.64 -9.09 -12.98
N VAL A 272 -6.55 -9.78 -13.31
CA VAL A 272 -5.19 -9.35 -12.96
C VAL A 272 -4.30 -9.47 -14.18
N ARG A 273 -3.49 -8.44 -14.42
CA ARG A 273 -2.42 -8.47 -15.42
C ARG A 273 -1.17 -7.78 -14.91
N VAL A 274 -0.04 -8.16 -15.49
CA VAL A 274 1.26 -7.55 -15.23
C VAL A 274 1.63 -6.67 -16.42
N VAL A 275 2.09 -5.46 -16.14
CA VAL A 275 2.66 -4.54 -17.11
C VAL A 275 4.12 -4.33 -16.73
N ALA A 276 5.03 -4.66 -17.62
CA ALA A 276 6.45 -4.41 -17.44
C ALA A 276 6.97 -3.56 -18.61
N ASP A 277 7.84 -2.61 -18.30
CA ASP A 277 8.66 -1.95 -19.33
C ASP A 277 9.79 -2.91 -19.68
N ASP A 278 9.54 -3.84 -20.61
CA ASP A 278 10.54 -4.84 -20.99
C ASP A 278 11.72 -4.24 -21.77
N ALA A 279 11.53 -3.08 -22.42
CA ALA A 279 12.58 -2.42 -23.18
C ALA A 279 13.68 -1.84 -22.29
N HIS A 280 13.31 -1.26 -21.13
CA HIS A 280 14.27 -0.61 -20.25
C HIS A 280 14.36 -1.22 -18.85
N ASP A 281 13.45 -2.13 -18.50
CA ASP A 281 13.37 -2.80 -17.21
C ASP A 281 13.38 -1.79 -16.04
N GLN A 282 12.57 -0.73 -16.18
CA GLN A 282 12.48 0.40 -15.22
C GLN A 282 11.21 0.42 -14.38
N ALA A 283 10.12 -0.20 -14.85
CA ALA A 283 8.84 -0.20 -14.16
C ALA A 283 8.14 -1.54 -14.26
N CYS A 284 7.45 -1.92 -13.18
CA CYS A 284 6.56 -3.06 -13.13
C CYS A 284 5.28 -2.63 -12.42
N ALA A 285 4.13 -2.87 -13.04
CA ALA A 285 2.83 -2.58 -12.48
C ALA A 285 1.95 -3.83 -12.47
N LEU A 286 1.31 -4.09 -11.33
CA LEU A 286 0.19 -5.02 -11.24
C LEU A 286 -1.11 -4.23 -11.42
N VAL A 287 -1.86 -4.58 -12.45
CA VAL A 287 -3.19 -4.03 -12.71
C VAL A 287 -4.21 -5.04 -12.23
N VAL A 288 -5.07 -4.62 -11.31
CA VAL A 288 -6.15 -5.43 -10.74
C VAL A 288 -7.47 -4.74 -11.04
N ARG A 289 -8.37 -5.42 -11.72
CA ARG A 289 -9.73 -4.94 -12.00
C ARG A 289 -10.74 -5.76 -11.21
N ALA A 290 -11.60 -5.08 -10.49
CA ALA A 290 -12.64 -5.70 -9.67
C ALA A 290 -13.94 -4.91 -9.74
N LYS A 291 -15.07 -5.62 -9.61
CA LYS A 291 -16.40 -4.99 -9.53
C LYS A 291 -16.56 -4.21 -8.23
N GLY A 292 -17.30 -3.11 -8.27
CA GLY A 292 -17.61 -2.28 -7.10
C GLY A 292 -18.34 -3.07 -6.02
N SER A 293 -19.16 -4.07 -6.36
CA SER A 293 -19.78 -4.98 -5.38
C SER A 293 -18.76 -5.75 -4.53
N LEU A 294 -17.56 -6.00 -5.06
CA LEU A 294 -16.46 -6.62 -4.31
C LEU A 294 -15.73 -5.60 -3.43
N LEU A 295 -15.69 -4.33 -3.86
CA LEU A 295 -14.87 -3.28 -3.26
C LEU A 295 -15.61 -2.37 -2.27
N LYS A 296 -16.93 -2.49 -2.19
CA LYS A 296 -17.73 -1.83 -1.15
C LYS A 296 -17.29 -2.32 0.24
N ALA A 297 -17.17 -1.38 1.16
CA ALA A 297 -16.97 -1.69 2.58
C ALA A 297 -18.10 -2.62 3.06
N ARG A 298 -17.73 -3.59 3.90
CA ARG A 298 -18.67 -4.56 4.47
C ARG A 298 -19.11 -4.14 5.86
#